data_AF-A0AAV0KP44-F1
#
_entry.id   AF-A0AAV0KP44-F1
#
_cell.length_a   1.000
_cell.length_b   1.000
_cell.length_c   1.000
_cell.angle_alpha   90.00
_cell.angle_beta   90.00
_cell.angle_gamma   90.00
#
_symmetry.space_group_name_H-M   'P 1'
#
loop_
_entity.id
_entity.type
_entity.pdbx_description
1 polymer ?
#
loop_
_entity_poly.entity_id
_entity_poly.type
_entity_poly.pdbx_seq_one_letter_code
_entity_poly.pdbx_strand_id
1 'polypeptide(L)'
;MSEQVTVETLEQGYSINVLSDKNSPGLLVAVLEAFDELGLEVLDATVSCSDNFQLQAVGTGQEETMDAQMVKQAVQQAIHFWSQSNSVIDDAPHQ
;
A
#
# COMPACT_ATOMS: atom_id res chain seq x y z
N MET A 1 4.24 10.91 10.22
CA MET A 1 3.60 10.42 8.99
C MET A 1 2.29 9.81 9.42
N SER A 2 1.20 10.30 8.83
CA SER A 2 -0.14 9.82 9.13
C SER A 2 -0.66 9.06 7.92
N GLU A 3 -0.88 7.77 8.11
CA GLU A 3 -1.41 6.89 7.08
C GLU A 3 -2.66 6.22 7.58
N GLN A 4 -3.60 6.00 6.67
CA GLN A 4 -4.80 5.25 6.94
C GLN A 4 -4.91 4.16 5.88
N VAL A 5 -5.00 2.91 6.36
CA VAL A 5 -5.27 1.75 5.54
C VAL A 5 -6.55 1.09 6.04
N THR A 6 -7.54 1.02 5.18
CA THR A 6 -8.77 0.28 5.42
C THR A 6 -8.93 -0.81 4.38
N VAL A 7 -9.41 -1.96 4.83
CA VAL A 7 -9.75 -3.08 3.96
C VAL A 7 -11.13 -3.55 4.34
N GLU A 8 -12.02 -3.58 3.36
CA GLU A 8 -13.39 -4.04 3.50
C GLU A 8 -13.56 -5.32 2.68
N THR A 9 -14.15 -6.35 3.29
CA THR A 9 -14.50 -7.58 2.57
C THR A 9 -15.75 -7.34 1.73
N LEU A 10 -15.67 -7.64 0.44
CA LEU A 10 -16.79 -7.59 -0.51
C LEU A 10 -17.35 -9.01 -0.72
N GLU A 11 -18.47 -9.12 -1.44
CA GLU A 11 -19.04 -10.44 -1.80
C GLU A 11 -18.06 -11.30 -2.61
N GLN A 12 -17.22 -10.66 -3.44
CA GLN A 12 -16.16 -11.29 -4.21
C GLN A 12 -14.88 -10.44 -4.14
N GLY A 13 -14.14 -10.60 -3.04
CA GLY A 13 -12.82 -9.98 -2.85
C GLY A 13 -12.78 -8.90 -1.76
N TYR A 14 -11.98 -7.87 -2.00
CA TYR A 14 -11.63 -6.83 -1.03
C TYR A 14 -11.62 -5.45 -1.67
N SER A 15 -12.08 -4.45 -0.92
CA SER A 15 -11.87 -3.03 -1.20
C SER A 15 -10.76 -2.52 -0.29
N ILE A 16 -9.61 -2.18 -0.90
CA ILE A 16 -8.45 -1.63 -0.21
C ILE A 16 -8.44 -0.12 -0.42
N ASN A 17 -8.37 0.64 0.66
CA ASN A 17 -8.21 2.08 0.62
C ASN A 17 -6.97 2.50 1.40
N VAL A 18 -6.12 3.29 0.77
CA VAL A 18 -4.91 3.84 1.34
C VAL A 18 -4.94 5.36 1.20
N LEU A 19 -4.70 6.06 2.30
CA LEU A 19 -4.52 7.50 2.35
C LEU A 19 -3.21 7.80 3.08
N SER A 20 -2.32 8.56 2.45
CA SER A 20 -1.06 9.01 3.05
C SER A 20 -0.85 10.51 2.83
N ASP A 21 -0.34 11.18 3.87
CA ASP A 21 0.06 12.59 3.86
C ASP A 21 1.32 12.87 3.03
N LYS A 22 2.08 11.82 2.63
CA LYS A 22 3.20 11.94 1.70
C LYS A 22 2.78 11.52 0.30
N ASN A 23 2.94 12.44 -0.65
CA ASN A 23 2.98 12.09 -2.06
C ASN A 23 4.36 11.50 -2.38
N SER A 24 4.42 10.26 -2.84
CA SER A 24 5.65 9.72 -3.40
C SER A 24 5.39 8.60 -4.41
N PRO A 25 6.00 8.66 -5.61
CA PRO A 25 5.81 7.63 -6.63
C PRO A 25 6.32 6.25 -6.19
N GLY A 26 7.32 6.18 -5.30
CA GLY A 26 7.79 4.90 -4.76
C GLY A 26 6.79 4.20 -3.84
N LEU A 27 5.84 4.93 -3.27
CA LEU A 27 4.82 4.36 -2.38
C LEU A 27 3.83 3.49 -3.16
N LEU A 28 3.41 3.94 -4.34
CA LEU A 28 2.56 3.15 -5.23
C LEU A 28 3.20 1.81 -5.56
N VAL A 29 4.50 1.84 -5.91
CA VAL A 29 5.26 0.63 -6.27
C VAL A 29 5.27 -0.35 -5.10
N ALA A 30 5.62 0.11 -3.90
CA ALA A 30 5.64 -0.74 -2.71
C ALA A 30 4.28 -1.39 -2.41
N VAL A 31 3.17 -0.66 -2.58
CA VAL A 31 1.82 -1.21 -2.36
C VAL A 31 1.45 -2.24 -3.43
N LEU A 32 1.81 -2.02 -4.69
CA LEU A 32 1.57 -2.98 -5.76
C LEU A 32 2.41 -4.25 -5.60
N GLU A 33 3.66 -4.13 -5.17
CA GLU A 33 4.51 -5.27 -4.83
C GLU A 33 3.88 -6.12 -3.72
N ALA A 34 3.31 -5.49 -2.68
CA ALA A 34 2.61 -6.22 -1.63
C ALA A 34 1.36 -6.97 -2.12
N PHE A 35 0.65 -6.44 -3.14
CA PHE A 35 -0.46 -7.16 -3.75
C PHE A 35 0.02 -8.40 -4.53
N ASP A 36 1.10 -8.26 -5.28
CA ASP A 36 1.69 -9.36 -6.05
C ASP A 36 2.21 -10.48 -5.13
N GLU A 37 2.93 -10.11 -4.06
CA GLU A 37 3.44 -11.05 -3.05
C GLU A 37 2.33 -11.81 -2.32
N LEU A 38 1.18 -11.15 -2.12
CA LEU A 38 0.00 -11.78 -1.53
C LEU A 38 -0.76 -12.67 -2.52
N GLY A 39 -0.51 -12.58 -3.83
CA GLY A 39 -1.39 -13.19 -4.83
C GLY A 39 -2.78 -12.54 -4.88
N LEU A 40 -2.84 -11.23 -4.63
CA LEU A 40 -4.06 -10.43 -4.76
C LEU A 40 -4.18 -9.90 -6.18
N GLU A 41 -5.15 -10.40 -6.93
CA GLU A 41 -5.44 -9.93 -8.28
C GLU A 41 -6.26 -8.63 -8.22
N VAL A 42 -5.70 -7.54 -8.73
CA VAL A 42 -6.36 -6.23 -8.78
C VAL A 42 -7.29 -6.17 -9.98
N LEU A 43 -8.59 -6.01 -9.72
CA LEU A 43 -9.65 -5.92 -10.74
C LEU A 43 -9.91 -4.48 -11.18
N ASP A 44 -9.87 -3.55 -10.22
CA ASP A 44 -10.05 -2.13 -10.47
C ASP A 44 -9.18 -1.33 -9.51
N ALA A 45 -8.66 -0.19 -9.96
CA ALA A 45 -7.90 0.70 -9.10
C ALA A 45 -7.97 2.15 -9.57
N THR A 46 -8.17 3.04 -8.62
CA THR A 46 -8.04 4.48 -8.81
C THR A 46 -6.93 5.01 -7.91
N VAL A 47 -6.02 5.78 -8.49
CA VAL A 47 -4.89 6.38 -7.78
C VAL A 47 -4.83 7.89 -7.99
N SER A 48 -4.59 8.62 -6.91
CA SER A 48 -4.24 10.04 -6.93
C SER A 48 -2.92 10.25 -6.20
N CYS A 49 -2.01 10.99 -6.85
CA CYS A 49 -0.69 11.35 -6.32
C CYS A 49 -0.44 12.86 -6.50
N SER A 50 -1.49 13.70 -6.47
CA SER A 50 -1.32 15.14 -6.68
C SER A 50 -0.75 15.82 -5.43
N ASP A 51 -1.52 15.82 -4.34
CA ASP A 51 -1.17 16.49 -3.08
C ASP A 51 -0.89 15.46 -1.96
N ASN A 52 -1.62 14.37 -1.99
CA ASN A 52 -1.51 13.21 -1.10
C ASN A 52 -1.50 11.94 -1.95
N PHE A 53 -1.03 10.84 -1.36
CA PHE A 53 -1.19 9.53 -1.98
C PHE A 53 -2.53 8.94 -1.56
N GLN A 54 -3.36 8.65 -2.55
CA GLN A 54 -4.64 7.98 -2.39
C GLN A 54 -4.70 6.81 -3.35
N LEU A 55 -4.96 5.63 -2.83
CA LEU A 55 -5.22 4.45 -3.62
C LEU A 55 -6.53 3.83 -3.16
N GLN A 56 -7.41 3.58 -4.11
CA GLN A 56 -8.55 2.71 -3.93
C GLN A 56 -8.38 1.54 -4.91
N ALA A 57 -8.38 0.32 -4.41
CA ALA A 57 -8.23 -0.88 -5.21
C ALA A 57 -9.31 -1.89 -4.84
N VAL A 58 -9.86 -2.55 -5.85
CA VAL A 58 -10.73 -3.72 -5.70
C VAL A 58 -9.96 -4.92 -6.21
N GLY A 59 -9.85 -5.96 -5.40
CA GLY A 59 -9.12 -7.16 -5.80
C GLY A 59 -9.63 -8.43 -5.16
N THR A 60 -9.24 -9.57 -5.73
CA THR A 60 -9.62 -10.91 -5.27
C THR A 60 -8.36 -11.71 -4.93
N GLY A 61 -8.38 -12.38 -3.78
CA GLY A 61 -7.29 -13.28 -3.39
C GLY A 61 -7.34 -14.57 -4.20
N GLN A 62 -6.18 -15.04 -4.68
CA GLN A 62 -6.07 -16.34 -5.33
C GLN A 62 -5.99 -17.51 -4.31
N GLU A 63 -5.56 -17.22 -3.08
CA GLU A 63 -5.51 -18.21 -2.00
C GLU A 63 -6.77 -18.20 -1.13
N GLU A 64 -7.31 -19.38 -0.82
CA GLU A 64 -8.45 -19.55 0.10
C GLU A 64 -8.14 -19.12 1.55
N THR A 65 -6.86 -18.99 1.90
CA THR A 65 -6.43 -18.57 3.24
C THR A 65 -6.44 -17.05 3.39
N MET A 66 -6.50 -16.29 2.30
CA MET A 66 -6.41 -14.83 2.34
C MET A 66 -7.62 -14.21 3.06
N ASP A 67 -7.37 -13.26 3.94
CA ASP A 67 -8.39 -12.49 4.63
C ASP A 67 -8.07 -11.00 4.67
N ALA A 68 -9.07 -10.17 4.97
CA ALA A 68 -8.95 -8.72 4.95
C ALA A 68 -7.87 -8.17 5.91
N GLN A 69 -7.61 -8.86 7.03
CA GLN A 69 -6.54 -8.46 7.95
C GLN A 69 -5.16 -8.73 7.36
N MET A 70 -4.95 -9.86 6.69
CA MET A 70 -3.70 -10.13 5.99
C MET A 70 -3.43 -9.10 4.90
N VAL A 71 -4.43 -8.78 4.08
CA VAL A 71 -4.33 -7.72 3.07
C VAL A 71 -3.97 -6.38 3.72
N LYS A 72 -4.68 -6.01 4.80
CA LYS A 72 -4.40 -4.77 5.52
C LYS A 72 -2.97 -4.73 6.06
N GLN A 73 -2.50 -5.82 6.67
CA GLN A 73 -1.18 -5.90 7.26
C GLN A 73 -0.07 -5.84 6.21
N ALA A 74 -0.23 -6.48 5.06
CA ALA A 74 0.76 -6.41 3.98
C ALA A 74 0.89 -4.98 3.46
N VAL A 75 -0.23 -4.30 3.21
CA VAL A 75 -0.21 -2.91 2.76
C VAL A 75 0.42 -1.99 3.81
N GLN A 76 0.04 -2.13 5.09
CA GLN A 76 0.66 -1.34 6.17
C GLN A 76 2.17 -1.57 6.28
N GLN A 77 2.63 -2.81 6.11
CA GLN A 77 4.05 -3.12 6.10
C GLN A 77 4.76 -2.48 4.92
N ALA A 78 4.20 -2.57 3.71
CA ALA A 78 4.78 -1.98 2.52
C ALA A 78 4.98 -0.46 2.67
N ILE A 79 3.97 0.24 3.20
CA ILE A 79 4.09 1.68 3.42
C ILE A 79 5.13 1.99 4.51
N HIS A 80 5.16 1.19 5.60
CA HIS A 80 6.14 1.35 6.66
C HIS A 80 7.59 1.18 6.16
N PHE A 81 7.85 0.12 5.39
CA PHE A 81 9.17 -0.14 4.80
C PHE A 81 9.58 0.97 3.83
N TRP A 82 8.66 1.43 2.99
CA TRP A 82 8.90 2.55 2.09
C TRP A 82 9.28 3.82 2.87
N SER A 83 8.55 4.12 3.95
CA SER A 83 8.79 5.30 4.79
C SER A 83 10.14 5.26 5.51
N GLN A 84 10.57 4.10 6.00
CA GLN A 84 11.86 3.93 6.68
C GLN A 84 13.05 4.00 5.72
N SER A 85 12.91 3.42 4.52
CA SER A 85 13.98 3.37 3.51
C SER A 85 14.35 4.76 2.97
N ASN A 86 13.42 5.72 3.05
CA ASN A 86 13.62 7.07 2.55
C ASN A 86 14.19 8.06 3.61
N SER A 87 14.70 7.55 4.73
CA SER A 87 15.30 8.35 5.83
C SER A 87 16.85 8.48 5.77
N VAL A 88 17.51 7.91 4.76
CA VAL A 88 18.97 7.92 4.61
C VAL A 88 19.47 8.91 3.55
N ILE A 89 19.04 10.17 3.60
CA ILE A 89 19.72 11.26 2.87
C ILE A 89 19.59 12.56 3.68
N ASP A 90 20.38 12.70 4.76
CA ASP A 90 21.13 13.93 5.05
C ASP A 90 22.07 13.73 6.25
N ASP A 91 23.26 14.32 6.15
CA ASP A 91 24.30 14.48 7.17
C ASP A 91 25.31 13.33 7.41
N ALA A 92 26.18 13.13 6.41
CA ALA A 92 27.57 12.83 6.71
C ALA A 92 28.44 14.02 6.25
N PRO A 93 29.07 14.80 7.15
CA PRO A 93 30.11 15.72 6.74
C PRO A 93 31.34 14.92 6.29
N HIS A 94 31.58 14.87 4.98
CA HIS A 94 32.87 14.47 4.43
C HIS A 94 33.86 15.62 4.64
N GLN A 95 34.73 15.43 5.63
CA GLN A 95 36.01 16.10 5.95
C GLN A 95 36.31 17.49 5.39
#